data_AF-A0A947WF91-F1
#
_entry.id   AF-A0A947WF91-F1
#
_cell.length_a   1.000
_cell.length_b   1.000
_cell.length_c   1.000
_cell.angle_alpha   90.00
_cell.angle_beta   90.00
_cell.angle_gamma   90.00
#
_symmetry.space_group_name_H-M   'P 1'
#
loop_
_entity.id
_entity.type
_entity.pdbx_description
1 polymer ?
#
loop_
_entity_poly.entity_id
_entity_poly.type
_entity_poly.pdbx_seq_one_letter_code
_entity_poly.pdbx_strand_id
1 'polypeptide(L)' 'EQAYSDGHSDLDARVFMSFGSLEDKVSIDNMHKMKALLLSRAYPNLELDTHLFEDENHGSVSPCAFSRGLRVLYK' A
#
# COMPACT_ATOMS: atom_id res chain seq x y z
N GLU A 1 12.13 2.01 -5.22
CA GLU A 1 11.33 1.27 -6.22
C GLU A 1 12.07 1.26 -7.56
N GLN A 2 12.22 2.38 -8.26
CA GLN A 2 12.90 2.44 -9.57
C GLN A 2 14.22 1.65 -9.65
N ALA A 3 15.18 1.91 -8.75
CA ALA A 3 16.47 1.22 -8.77
C ALA A 3 16.38 -0.32 -8.61
N TYR A 4 15.31 -0.82 -7.97
CA TYR A 4 15.07 -2.27 -7.87
C TYR A 4 14.56 -2.82 -9.20
N SER A 5 13.61 -2.11 -9.82
CA SER A 5 12.99 -2.47 -11.10
C SER A 5 13.99 -2.54 -12.26
N ASP A 6 15.08 -1.77 -12.19
CA ASP A 6 16.08 -1.71 -13.26
C ASP A 6 16.85 -3.04 -13.42
N GLY A 7 16.86 -3.89 -12.39
CA GLY A 7 17.54 -5.20 -12.40
C GLY A 7 16.65 -6.40 -12.06
N HIS A 8 15.36 -6.19 -11.74
CA HIS A 8 14.45 -7.25 -11.32
C HIS A 8 13.15 -7.16 -12.12
N SER A 9 12.79 -8.26 -12.78
CA SER A 9 11.54 -8.41 -13.52
C SER A 9 10.39 -8.95 -12.66
N ASP A 10 10.66 -9.26 -11.40
CA ASP A 10 9.69 -9.82 -10.46
C ASP A 10 9.90 -9.25 -9.06
N LEU A 11 8.81 -9.26 -8.29
CA LEU A 11 8.78 -8.89 -6.89
C LEU A 11 7.80 -9.82 -6.18
N ASP A 12 8.32 -10.91 -5.61
CA ASP A 12 7.56 -11.85 -4.80
C ASP A 12 7.29 -11.24 -3.42
N ALA A 13 6.16 -10.54 -3.32
CA ALA A 13 5.77 -9.81 -2.12
C ALA A 13 4.27 -9.62 -2.01
N ARG A 14 3.78 -9.59 -0.77
CA ARG A 14 2.44 -9.13 -0.42
C ARG A 14 2.54 -7.81 0.32
N VAL A 15 1.92 -6.77 -0.23
CA VAL A 15 2.00 -5.41 0.29
C VAL A 15 0.61 -4.91 0.62
N PHE A 16 0.41 -4.52 1.88
CA PHE A 16 -0.77 -3.79 2.33
C PHE A 16 -0.36 -2.36 2.68
N MET A 17 -0.97 -1.36 2.04
CA MET A 17 -0.79 0.05 2.37
C MET A 17 -2.12 0.64 2.83
N SER A 18 -2.08 1.56 3.79
CA SER A 18 -3.31 2.21 4.25
C SER A 18 -3.05 3.62 4.77
N PHE A 19 -4.08 4.44 4.70
CA PHE A 19 -4.12 5.79 5.23
C PHE A 19 -5.48 6.04 5.90
N GLY A 20 -5.51 6.96 6.86
CA GLY A 20 -6.74 7.54 7.37
C GLY A 20 -7.28 8.60 6.40
N SER A 21 -8.59 8.66 6.22
CA SER A 21 -9.22 9.61 5.28
C SER A 21 -9.06 11.07 5.70
N LEU A 22 -8.72 11.33 6.96
CA LEU A 22 -8.46 12.68 7.51
C LEU A 22 -6.98 13.08 7.43
N GLU A 23 -6.11 12.22 6.87
CA GLU A 23 -4.72 12.56 6.62
C GLU A 23 -4.57 13.54 5.44
N ASP A 24 -3.36 14.09 5.26
CA ASP A 24 -3.12 15.06 4.22
C ASP A 24 -3.29 14.44 2.82
N LYS A 25 -3.95 15.20 1.94
CA LYS A 25 -4.26 14.74 0.59
C LYS A 25 -3.01 14.39 -0.21
N VAL A 26 -1.88 15.06 0.04
CA VAL A 26 -0.63 14.81 -0.70
C VAL A 26 -0.09 13.42 -0.38
N SER A 27 -0.14 13.00 0.87
CA SER A 27 0.26 11.64 1.29
C SER A 27 -0.66 10.57 0.74
N ILE A 28 -1.98 10.80 0.75
CA ILE A 28 -2.97 9.89 0.16
C ILE A 28 -2.73 9.75 -1.36
N ASP A 29 -2.54 10.88 -2.06
CA ASP A 29 -2.25 10.89 -3.50
C ASP A 29 -0.92 10.17 -3.81
N ASN A 30 0.09 10.33 -2.95
CA ASN A 30 1.38 9.64 -3.07
C ASN A 30 1.23 8.12 -2.90
N MET A 31 0.40 7.64 -1.97
CA MET A 31 0.09 6.21 -1.84
C MET A 31 -0.54 5.68 -3.13
N HIS A 32 -1.52 6.39 -3.69
CA HIS A 32 -2.15 6.00 -4.94
C HIS A 32 -1.17 6.00 -6.11
N LYS A 33 -0.27 6.98 -6.18
CA LYS A 33 0.80 7.04 -7.17
C LYS A 33 1.74 5.84 -7.04
N MET A 34 2.15 5.48 -5.82
CA MET A 34 2.98 4.31 -5.57
C MET A 34 2.29 3.01 -6.02
N LYS A 35 1.00 2.84 -5.67
CA LYS A 35 0.18 1.72 -6.17
C LYS A 35 0.17 1.65 -7.70
N ALA A 36 -0.11 2.77 -8.37
CA ALA A 36 -0.17 2.82 -9.82
C ALA A 36 1.16 2.44 -10.48
N LEU A 37 2.28 2.93 -9.93
CA LEU A 37 3.62 2.59 -10.40
C LEU A 37 3.90 1.10 -10.26
N LEU A 38 3.65 0.51 -9.08
CA LEU A 38 3.87 -0.91 -8.84
C LEU A 38 3.02 -1.80 -9.76
N LEU A 39 1.75 -1.43 -9.99
CA LEU A 39 0.87 -2.14 -10.92
C LEU A 39 1.33 -2.01 -12.37
N SER A 40 1.85 -0.86 -12.79
CA SER A 40 2.34 -0.65 -14.16
C SER A 40 3.55 -1.51 -14.53
N ARG A 41 4.30 -2.01 -13.53
CA ARG A 41 5.44 -2.91 -13.74
C ARG A 41 5.02 -4.36 -13.98
N ALA A 42 3.77 -4.70 -13.69
CA ALA A 42 3.20 -6.03 -13.91
C ALA A 42 4.04 -7.19 -13.33
N TYR A 43 4.58 -7.02 -12.11
CA TYR A 43 5.29 -8.08 -11.41
C TYR A 43 4.35 -9.26 -11.15
N PRO A 44 4.67 -10.48 -11.64
CA PRO A 44 3.75 -11.61 -11.60
C PRO A 44 3.44 -12.11 -10.19
N ASN A 45 4.38 -11.97 -9.23
CA ASN A 45 4.21 -12.43 -7.85
C ASN A 45 3.94 -11.30 -6.84
N LEU A 46 3.57 -10.11 -7.31
CA LEU A 46 3.22 -8.99 -6.44
C LEU A 46 1.72 -8.96 -6.15
N GLU A 47 1.34 -9.13 -4.89
CA GLU A 47 0.00 -8.86 -4.41
C GLU A 47 -0.04 -7.49 -3.69
N LEU A 48 -0.94 -6.61 -4.11
CA LEU A 48 -1.02 -5.25 -3.56
C LEU A 48 -2.46 -4.87 -3.18
N ASP A 49 -2.67 -4.58 -1.90
CA ASP A 49 -3.93 -4.09 -1.35
C ASP A 49 -3.73 -2.69 -0.75
N THR A 50 -4.75 -1.84 -0.93
CA THR A 50 -4.74 -0.49 -0.38
C THR A 50 -6.08 -0.19 0.27
N HIS A 51 -6.08 0.40 1.46
CA HIS A 51 -7.31 0.76 2.16
C HIS A 51 -7.24 2.16 2.76
N LEU A 52 -8.27 2.95 2.49
CA LEU A 52 -8.53 4.20 3.20
C LEU A 52 -9.52 3.91 4.33
N PHE A 53 -9.12 4.21 5.55
CA PHE A 53 -10.00 4.11 6.71
C PHE A 53 -10.76 5.43 6.88
N GLU A 54 -12.09 5.36 6.77
CA GLU A 54 -12.97 6.49 6.96
C GLU A 54 -12.88 7.01 8.40
N ASP A 55 -12.94 8.34 8.56
CA ASP A 55 -12.90 9.06 9.84
C ASP A 55 -11.61 8.88 10.68
N GLU A 56 -10.58 8.24 10.12
CA GLU A 56 -9.28 8.06 10.78
C GLU A 56 -8.27 9.14 10.39
N ASN A 57 -7.42 9.54 11.33
CA ASN A 57 -6.25 10.39 11.10
C ASN A 57 -4.94 9.60 11.31
N HIS A 58 -3.80 10.26 11.14
CA HIS A 58 -2.48 9.65 11.24
C HIS A 58 -2.24 8.90 12.57
N GLY A 59 -2.74 9.43 13.68
CA GLY A 59 -2.57 8.84 15.01
C GLY A 59 -3.54 7.69 15.30
N SER A 60 -4.76 7.75 14.73
CA SER A 60 -5.82 6.80 15.04
C SER A 60 -5.91 5.63 14.05
N VAL A 61 -5.41 5.79 12.82
CA VAL A 61 -5.46 4.75 11.77
C VAL A 61 -4.63 3.51 12.11
N SER A 62 -3.54 3.68 12.87
CA SER A 62 -2.56 2.61 13.15
C SER A 62 -3.20 1.29 13.64
N PRO A 63 -3.99 1.25 14.73
CA PRO A 63 -4.63 0.01 15.21
C PRO A 63 -5.56 -0.66 14.17
N CYS A 64 -6.30 0.15 13.41
CA CYS A 64 -7.19 -0.32 12.34
C CYS A 64 -6.37 -0.94 11.20
N ALA A 65 -5.30 -0.27 10.79
CA ALA A 65 -4.35 -0.73 9.77
C ALA A 65 -3.66 -2.03 10.17
N PHE A 66 -3.19 -2.16 11.41
CA PHE A 66 -2.57 -3.39 11.90
C PHE A 66 -3.53 -4.59 11.84
N SER A 67 -4.74 -4.41 12.37
CA SER A 67 -5.73 -5.48 12.41
C SER A 67 -6.15 -5.96 11.02
N ARG A 68 -6.35 -5.02 10.08
CA ARG A 68 -6.68 -5.35 8.69
C ARG A 68 -5.48 -5.94 7.95
N GLY A 69 -4.29 -5.36 8.12
CA GLY A 69 -3.06 -5.80 7.47
C GLY A 69 -2.73 -7.26 7.79
N LEU A 70 -2.84 -7.68 9.05
CA LEU A 70 -2.65 -9.08 9.44
C LEU A 70 -3.65 -10.02 8.74
N ARG A 71 -4.91 -9.60 8.58
CA ARG A 71 -5.91 -10.38 7.86
C ARG A 71 -5.70 -10.39 6.36
N VAL A 72 -5.09 -9.36 5.77
CA VAL A 72 -4.79 -9.36 4.33
C VAL A 72 -3.58 -10.24 4.05
N LEU A 73 -2.56 -10.16 4.89
CA LEU A 73 -1.28 -10.87 4.66
C LEU A 73 -1.34 -12.36 4.99
N TYR A 74 -2.12 -12.76 6.01
CA TYR A 74 -2.12 -14.11 6.56
C TYR A 74 -3.48 -14.84 6.49
N LYS A 75 -4.39 -14.38 5.61
CA LYS A 75 -5.63 -15.11 5.34
C LYS A 75 -5.43 -16.29 4.41
#